data_AF-A0A256BGT5-F1
#
_entry.id   AF-A0A256BGT5-F1
#
_cell.length_a   1.000
_cell.length_b   1.000
_cell.length_c   1.000
_cell.angle_alpha   90.00
_cell.angle_beta   90.00
_cell.angle_gamma   90.00
#
_symmetry.space_group_name_H-M   'P 1'
#
loop_
_entity.id
_entity.type
_entity.pdbx_description
1 polymer ?
#
loop_
_entity_poly.entity_id
_entity_poly.type
_entity_poly.pdbx_seq_one_letter_code
_entity_poly.pdbx_strand_id
1 'polypeptide(L)'
;MAWGVEDLSLTERAVKIIEAGTNVVSGTTDVDAFQEAIEKGFVSMERVDSLIAQLLAEMFALGLFENPYKDVAHAIAVTNTPEKQAIAYKAHQKSVVVLKNKDHVLPLTKEKLLGKKVYVELFTKLYNEKEMETRRRIGNTVNTDEINASLPSLIRNSFPHLDIVDDYHDADVAILFAEPISGSYFEAAPTYLDLQIHEETNVDIEKIVAIRDAVDQTIINVNLDLPFILENIEPLADGLTASFDTFIQAILDVMLGEVNPSGKLPLTLPKNDAAVAVDEHGVCASPNDVPGYDKEKYMTIPYTYEDSQGNKYGLGFGLGYEN
;
A
#
# COMPACT_ATOMS: atom_id res chain seq x y z
N MET A 1 -15.14 1.67 -22.88
CA MET A 1 -15.99 1.18 -21.77
C MET A 1 -16.90 2.31 -21.33
N ALA A 2 -18.20 2.04 -21.19
CA ALA A 2 -19.17 2.96 -20.58
C ALA A 2 -20.04 2.10 -19.66
N TRP A 3 -19.66 2.06 -18.39
CA TRP A 3 -20.35 1.29 -17.36
C TRP A 3 -21.71 1.94 -17.05
N GLY A 4 -22.75 1.12 -16.86
CA GLY A 4 -24.13 1.58 -16.64
C GLY A 4 -24.94 1.91 -17.90
N VAL A 5 -24.38 1.65 -19.09
CA VAL A 5 -25.07 1.79 -20.40
C VAL A 5 -24.71 0.63 -21.34
N GLU A 6 -24.54 -0.57 -20.78
CA GLU A 6 -24.11 -1.79 -21.48
C GLU A 6 -25.14 -2.31 -22.49
N ASP A 7 -26.35 -1.79 -22.45
CA ASP A 7 -27.46 -2.08 -23.36
C ASP A 7 -27.42 -1.23 -24.65
N LEU A 8 -26.73 -0.09 -24.64
CA LEU A 8 -26.62 0.79 -25.80
C LEU A 8 -25.70 0.21 -26.88
N SER A 9 -25.98 0.55 -28.14
CA SER A 9 -25.04 0.32 -29.24
C SER A 9 -23.73 1.09 -29.03
N LEU A 10 -22.66 0.68 -29.70
CA LEU A 10 -21.36 1.38 -29.62
C LEU A 10 -21.49 2.86 -30.02
N THR A 11 -22.30 3.15 -31.05
CA THR A 11 -22.54 4.51 -31.55
C THR A 11 -23.31 5.36 -30.54
N GLU A 12 -24.34 4.81 -29.90
CA GLU A 12 -25.04 5.51 -28.81
C GLU A 12 -24.14 5.79 -27.60
N ARG A 13 -23.22 4.86 -27.27
CA ARG A 13 -22.20 5.10 -26.25
C ARG A 13 -21.23 6.21 -26.68
N ALA A 14 -20.80 6.23 -27.94
CA ALA A 14 -19.93 7.27 -28.48
C ALA A 14 -20.59 8.66 -28.39
N VAL A 15 -21.88 8.77 -28.76
CA VAL A 15 -22.66 10.00 -28.58
C VAL A 15 -22.65 10.45 -27.11
N LYS A 16 -22.93 9.54 -26.17
CA LYS A 16 -22.91 9.87 -24.73
C LYS A 16 -21.53 10.32 -24.24
N ILE A 17 -20.45 9.70 -24.72
CA ILE A 17 -19.08 10.06 -24.37
C ILE A 17 -18.75 11.50 -24.84
N ILE A 18 -19.08 11.82 -26.09
CA ILE A 18 -18.88 13.17 -26.66
C ILE A 18 -19.74 14.20 -25.91
N GLU A 19 -21.02 13.91 -25.68
CA GLU A 19 -21.92 14.83 -24.99
C GLU A 19 -21.54 15.03 -23.51
N ALA A 20 -21.02 14.00 -22.84
CA ALA A 20 -20.46 14.12 -21.48
C ALA A 20 -19.20 15.00 -21.42
N GLY A 21 -18.55 15.26 -22.56
CA GLY A 21 -17.40 16.16 -22.67
C GLY A 21 -16.05 15.46 -22.60
N THR A 22 -16.01 14.17 -22.87
CA THR A 22 -14.75 13.43 -23.01
C THR A 22 -14.08 13.83 -24.34
N ASN A 23 -12.89 14.43 -24.24
CA ASN A 23 -12.09 14.86 -25.39
C ASN A 23 -10.91 13.92 -25.73
N VAL A 24 -10.62 12.92 -24.89
CA VAL A 24 -9.64 11.85 -25.15
C VAL A 24 -10.24 10.52 -24.71
N VAL A 25 -10.25 9.53 -25.60
CA VAL A 25 -10.74 8.17 -25.32
C VAL A 25 -9.55 7.21 -25.28
N SER A 26 -9.29 6.61 -24.12
CA SER A 26 -8.21 5.63 -23.93
C SER A 26 -8.73 4.20 -23.92
N GLY A 27 -7.86 3.24 -24.25
CA GLY A 27 -8.15 1.81 -24.20
C GLY A 27 -8.80 1.22 -25.47
N THR A 28 -8.82 1.97 -26.58
CA THR A 28 -9.22 1.47 -27.90
C THR A 28 -8.58 2.31 -29.00
N THR A 29 -8.38 1.69 -30.17
CA THR A 29 -8.01 2.39 -31.43
C THR A 29 -9.16 2.42 -32.43
N ASP A 30 -10.28 1.77 -32.11
CA ASP A 30 -11.48 1.72 -32.94
C ASP A 30 -12.25 3.05 -32.80
N VAL A 31 -12.43 3.73 -33.94
CA VAL A 31 -13.07 5.04 -34.05
C VAL A 31 -14.42 4.98 -34.78
N ASP A 32 -14.84 3.80 -35.25
CA ASP A 32 -15.97 3.65 -36.19
C ASP A 32 -17.27 4.19 -35.56
N ALA A 33 -17.50 3.88 -34.29
CA ALA A 33 -18.66 4.35 -33.53
C ALA A 33 -18.69 5.88 -33.37
N PHE A 34 -17.52 6.53 -33.24
CA PHE A 34 -17.41 7.98 -33.13
C PHE A 34 -17.61 8.65 -34.49
N GLN A 35 -17.04 8.06 -35.56
CA GLN A 35 -17.25 8.51 -36.93
C GLN A 35 -18.73 8.43 -37.30
N GLU A 36 -19.38 7.29 -37.05
CA GLU A 36 -20.80 7.11 -37.32
C GLU A 36 -21.66 8.12 -36.56
N ALA A 37 -21.36 8.40 -35.29
CA ALA A 37 -22.07 9.39 -34.49
C ALA A 37 -21.99 10.80 -35.11
N ILE A 38 -20.83 11.18 -35.64
CA ILE A 38 -20.60 12.48 -36.29
C ILE A 38 -21.27 12.52 -37.68
N GLU A 39 -21.04 11.51 -38.51
CA GLU A 39 -21.56 11.44 -39.89
C GLU A 39 -23.09 11.39 -39.94
N LYS A 40 -23.72 10.70 -38.98
CA LYS A 40 -25.17 10.68 -38.84
C LYS A 40 -25.75 11.92 -38.15
N GLY A 41 -24.91 12.84 -37.68
CA GLY A 41 -25.32 14.08 -37.02
C GLY A 41 -25.95 13.85 -35.65
N PHE A 42 -25.61 12.75 -34.97
CA PHE A 42 -26.06 12.48 -33.59
C PHE A 42 -25.36 13.38 -32.56
N VAL A 43 -24.22 13.97 -32.94
CA VAL A 43 -23.53 15.02 -32.20
C VAL A 43 -23.29 16.23 -33.10
N SER A 44 -23.29 17.43 -32.52
CA SER A 44 -23.02 18.64 -33.29
C SER A 44 -21.53 18.83 -33.57
N MET A 45 -21.18 19.39 -34.74
CA MET A 45 -19.79 19.75 -35.03
C MET A 45 -19.26 20.82 -34.07
N GLU A 46 -20.10 21.73 -33.58
CA GLU A 46 -19.71 22.70 -32.55
C GLU A 46 -19.25 21.99 -31.27
N ARG A 47 -19.94 20.92 -30.86
CA ARG A 47 -19.53 20.11 -29.70
C ARG A 47 -18.20 19.43 -29.94
N VAL A 48 -18.03 18.83 -31.11
CA VAL A 48 -16.77 18.16 -31.51
C VAL A 48 -15.62 19.16 -31.53
N ASP A 49 -15.79 20.30 -32.19
CA ASP A 49 -14.78 21.36 -32.31
C ASP A 49 -14.39 21.92 -30.94
N SER A 50 -15.36 22.10 -30.03
CA SER A 50 -15.10 22.54 -28.66
C SER A 50 -14.19 21.58 -27.89
N LEU A 51 -14.38 20.26 -28.05
CA LEU A 51 -13.56 19.24 -27.39
C LEU A 51 -12.17 19.15 -27.99
N ILE A 52 -12.08 19.22 -29.33
CA ILE A 52 -10.80 19.25 -30.04
C ILE A 52 -10.00 20.51 -29.65
N ALA A 53 -10.65 21.67 -29.55
CA ALA A 53 -9.99 22.91 -29.13
C ALA A 53 -9.39 22.81 -27.73
N GLN A 54 -10.07 22.15 -26.79
CA GLN A 54 -9.54 21.91 -25.44
C GLN A 54 -8.31 21.00 -25.47
N LEU A 55 -8.35 19.90 -26.23
CA LEU A 55 -7.20 19.01 -26.39
C LEU A 55 -6.01 19.75 -27.04
N LEU A 56 -6.26 20.48 -28.12
CA LEU A 56 -5.21 21.24 -28.82
C LEU A 56 -4.61 22.33 -27.93
N ALA A 57 -5.42 23.02 -27.12
CA ALA A 57 -4.93 24.02 -26.18
C ALA A 57 -3.88 23.45 -25.21
N GLU A 58 -4.14 22.25 -24.65
CA GLU A 58 -3.17 21.56 -23.79
C GLU A 58 -1.90 21.16 -24.58
N MET A 59 -2.05 20.68 -25.82
CA MET A 59 -0.91 20.34 -26.67
C MET A 59 -0.04 21.55 -27.00
N PHE A 60 -0.63 22.73 -27.22
CA PHE A 60 0.09 24.00 -27.36
C PHE A 60 0.77 24.42 -26.05
N ALA A 61 0.07 24.34 -24.91
CA ALA A 61 0.63 24.69 -23.61
C ALA A 61 1.85 23.82 -23.24
N LEU A 62 1.84 22.54 -23.63
CA LEU A 62 2.95 21.61 -23.46
C LEU A 62 4.10 21.81 -24.46
N GLY A 63 3.94 22.72 -25.44
CA GLY A 63 4.93 23.02 -26.46
C GLY A 63 5.12 21.91 -27.51
N LEU A 64 4.11 21.05 -27.69
CA LEU A 64 4.23 19.88 -28.58
C LEU A 64 4.28 20.27 -30.06
N PHE A 65 3.75 21.45 -30.43
CA PHE A 65 3.83 21.98 -31.78
C PHE A 65 5.19 22.61 -32.09
N GLU A 66 5.90 23.11 -31.07
CA GLU A 66 7.23 23.68 -31.19
C GLU A 66 8.31 22.59 -31.16
N ASN A 67 8.22 21.66 -30.21
CA ASN A 67 9.12 20.53 -30.12
C ASN A 67 8.46 19.31 -29.43
N PRO A 68 7.97 18.34 -30.21
CA PRO A 68 7.36 17.13 -29.65
C PRO A 68 8.39 16.12 -29.12
N TYR A 69 9.69 16.29 -29.42
CA TYR A 69 10.73 15.32 -29.08
C TYR A 69 11.50 15.70 -27.81
N LYS A 70 11.95 14.67 -27.07
CA LYS A 70 12.77 14.82 -25.85
C LYS A 70 14.16 14.23 -26.06
N ASP A 71 15.13 14.77 -25.33
CA ASP A 71 16.50 14.27 -25.32
C ASP A 71 16.60 13.03 -24.42
N VAL A 72 16.73 11.86 -25.05
CA VAL A 72 16.84 10.57 -24.37
C VAL A 72 18.13 10.47 -23.54
N ALA A 73 19.24 10.98 -24.04
CA ALA A 73 20.53 10.90 -23.35
C ALA A 73 20.51 11.77 -22.08
N HIS A 74 19.94 12.98 -22.19
CA HIS A 74 19.71 13.83 -21.03
C HIS A 74 18.77 13.17 -20.03
N ALA A 75 17.64 12.61 -20.48
CA ALA A 75 16.68 11.94 -19.59
C ALA A 75 17.35 10.84 -18.76
N ILE A 76 18.12 9.95 -19.40
CA ILE A 76 18.89 8.90 -18.71
C ILE A 76 19.86 9.52 -17.70
N ALA A 77 20.61 10.55 -18.10
CA ALA A 77 21.62 11.18 -17.25
C ALA A 77 21.02 11.85 -16.00
N VAL A 78 19.77 12.32 -16.07
CA VAL A 78 19.11 12.98 -14.93
C VAL A 78 18.23 12.03 -14.12
N THR A 79 17.82 10.87 -14.64
CA THR A 79 17.02 9.89 -13.87
C THR A 79 17.89 9.00 -12.99
N ASN A 80 17.36 8.54 -11.86
CA ASN A 80 18.00 7.57 -10.96
C ASN A 80 19.43 7.95 -10.49
N THR A 81 19.70 9.25 -10.32
CA THR A 81 20.99 9.74 -9.80
C THR A 81 21.09 9.48 -8.29
N PRO A 82 22.32 9.41 -7.72
CA PRO A 82 22.49 9.23 -6.27
C PRO A 82 21.76 10.27 -5.42
N GLU A 83 21.71 11.53 -5.89
CA GLU A 83 20.95 12.59 -5.23
C GLU A 83 19.45 12.29 -5.19
N LYS A 84 18.86 11.86 -6.32
CA LYS A 84 17.43 11.52 -6.38
C LYS A 84 17.11 10.27 -5.56
N GLN A 85 18.01 9.28 -5.54
CA GLN A 85 17.89 8.12 -4.68
C GLN A 85 17.93 8.50 -3.20
N ALA A 86 18.80 9.42 -2.80
CA ALA A 86 18.84 9.92 -1.41
C ALA A 86 17.56 10.68 -1.02
N ILE A 87 16.97 11.45 -1.94
CA ILE A 87 15.67 12.10 -1.72
C ILE A 87 14.56 11.07 -1.56
N ALA A 88 14.52 10.05 -2.43
CA ALA A 88 13.55 8.96 -2.35
C ALA A 88 13.70 8.18 -1.02
N TYR A 89 14.93 7.83 -0.63
CA TYR A 89 15.21 7.15 0.63
C TYR A 89 14.75 7.97 1.84
N LYS A 90 14.98 9.29 1.83
CA LYS A 90 14.48 10.18 2.87
C LYS A 90 12.95 10.24 2.91
N ALA A 91 12.28 10.12 1.77
CA ALA A 91 10.83 10.00 1.74
C ALA A 91 10.39 8.69 2.42
N HIS A 92 11.04 7.56 2.13
CA HIS A 92 10.79 6.28 2.82
C HIS A 92 10.95 6.39 4.35
N GLN A 93 12.04 6.99 4.84
CA GLN A 93 12.25 7.20 6.28
C GLN A 93 11.14 8.04 6.92
N LYS A 94 10.62 9.05 6.20
CA LYS A 94 9.52 9.91 6.67
C LYS A 94 8.14 9.28 6.58
N SER A 95 7.98 8.17 5.86
CA SER A 95 6.71 7.47 5.69
C SER A 95 6.43 6.48 6.81
N VAL A 96 7.45 6.04 7.56
CA VAL A 96 7.28 5.07 8.66
C VAL A 96 6.48 5.71 9.80
N VAL A 97 5.38 5.06 10.17
CA VAL A 97 4.49 5.49 11.25
C VAL A 97 4.72 4.60 12.46
N VAL A 98 5.06 5.16 13.62
CA VAL A 98 5.03 4.39 14.87
C VAL A 98 3.59 4.38 15.37
N LEU A 99 2.98 3.20 15.44
CA LEU A 99 1.60 3.01 15.89
C LEU A 99 1.52 2.76 17.39
N LYS A 100 2.40 1.91 17.91
CA LYS A 100 2.48 1.53 19.33
C LYS A 100 3.92 1.57 19.79
N ASN A 101 4.14 2.08 21.00
CA ASN A 101 5.44 2.09 21.65
C ASN A 101 5.31 1.78 23.15
N LYS A 102 4.89 0.56 23.46
CA LYS A 102 4.66 0.12 24.85
C LYS A 102 5.95 0.18 25.65
N ASP A 103 5.87 0.70 26.87
CA ASP A 103 6.99 0.85 27.80
C ASP A 103 8.24 1.54 27.18
N HIS A 104 8.02 2.39 26.17
CA HIS A 104 9.06 3.06 25.40
C HIS A 104 10.11 2.10 24.81
N VAL A 105 9.69 0.93 24.33
CA VAL A 105 10.58 -0.08 23.74
C VAL A 105 11.36 0.46 22.53
N LEU A 106 10.72 1.26 21.67
CA LEU A 106 11.34 1.99 20.56
C LEU A 106 11.84 3.38 21.01
N PRO A 107 12.98 3.87 20.46
CA PRO A 107 13.84 3.17 19.49
C PRO A 107 14.71 2.10 20.17
N LEU A 108 15.08 1.06 19.43
CA LEU A 108 16.03 0.00 19.80
C LEU A 108 17.48 0.54 19.71
N THR A 109 17.81 1.47 20.61
CA THR A 109 19.14 2.08 20.62
C THR A 109 20.24 1.03 20.87
N LYS A 110 21.48 1.37 20.52
CA LYS A 110 22.66 0.54 20.81
C LYS A 110 22.79 0.14 22.29
N GLU A 111 22.31 1.00 23.19
CA GLU A 111 22.29 0.71 24.63
C GLU A 111 21.25 -0.37 24.97
N LYS A 112 20.02 -0.25 24.44
CA LYS A 112 18.96 -1.26 24.63
C LYS A 112 19.30 -2.60 24.00
N LEU A 113 20.10 -2.61 22.94
CA LEU A 113 20.53 -3.81 22.23
C LEU A 113 21.88 -4.37 22.71
N LEU A 114 22.53 -3.75 23.70
CA LEU A 114 23.86 -4.19 24.13
C LEU A 114 23.81 -5.61 24.73
N GLY A 115 24.47 -6.55 24.06
CA GLY A 115 24.49 -7.97 24.46
C GLY A 115 23.18 -8.72 24.18
N LYS A 116 22.27 -8.14 23.40
CA LYS A 116 21.00 -8.73 23.00
C LYS A 116 21.11 -9.37 21.64
N LYS A 117 20.57 -10.58 21.51
CA LYS A 117 20.44 -11.29 20.24
C LYS A 117 19.13 -10.91 19.55
N VAL A 118 19.18 -10.67 18.25
CA VAL A 118 18.05 -10.17 17.47
C VAL A 118 17.64 -11.21 16.43
N TYR A 119 16.38 -11.63 16.46
CA TYR A 119 15.76 -12.40 15.38
C TYR A 119 15.07 -11.45 14.40
N VAL A 120 15.18 -11.73 13.11
CA VAL A 120 14.47 -10.96 12.08
C VAL A 120 13.82 -11.90 11.08
N GLU A 121 12.55 -11.66 10.79
CA GLU A 121 11.80 -12.43 9.80
C GLU A 121 10.81 -11.56 9.02
N LEU A 122 10.62 -11.91 7.75
CA LEU A 122 9.62 -11.32 6.87
C LEU A 122 8.52 -12.37 6.60
N PHE A 123 7.29 -12.00 6.96
CA PHE A 123 6.07 -12.74 6.74
C PHE A 123 5.37 -12.20 5.51
N THR A 124 5.76 -12.77 4.38
CA THR A 124 5.04 -12.62 3.13
C THR A 124 5.26 -13.86 2.26
N LYS A 125 4.28 -14.13 1.41
CA LYS A 125 4.34 -15.06 0.28
C LYS A 125 3.82 -14.21 -0.87
N LEU A 126 4.70 -13.65 -1.69
CA LEU A 126 4.34 -12.65 -2.68
C LEU A 126 3.22 -13.12 -3.60
N TYR A 127 3.08 -14.42 -3.84
CA TYR A 127 2.04 -15.03 -4.67
C TYR A 127 1.87 -16.51 -4.31
N ASN A 128 0.67 -17.05 -4.39
CA ASN A 128 0.48 -18.51 -4.36
C ASN A 128 1.06 -19.15 -5.65
N GLU A 129 1.27 -20.48 -5.69
CA GLU A 129 1.88 -21.15 -6.86
C GLU A 129 1.16 -20.85 -8.18
N LYS A 130 -0.17 -20.67 -8.14
CA LYS A 130 -1.01 -20.40 -9.31
C LYS A 130 -0.82 -18.96 -9.83
N GLU A 131 -0.58 -18.00 -8.95
CA GLU A 131 -0.24 -16.62 -9.30
C GLU A 131 1.23 -16.50 -9.77
N MET A 132 2.13 -17.27 -9.17
CA MET A 132 3.53 -17.39 -9.60
C MET A 132 3.64 -17.95 -11.03
N GLU A 133 2.81 -18.92 -11.39
CA GLU A 133 2.70 -19.45 -12.76
C GLU A 133 2.38 -18.34 -13.78
N THR A 134 1.41 -17.47 -13.48
CA THR A 134 1.02 -16.34 -14.32
C THR A 134 2.13 -15.30 -14.40
N ARG A 135 2.81 -15.02 -13.30
CA ARG A 135 3.89 -14.02 -13.25
C ARG A 135 5.18 -14.47 -13.91
N ARG A 136 5.52 -15.76 -13.83
CA ARG A 136 6.60 -16.38 -14.62
C ARG A 136 6.39 -16.18 -16.13
N ARG A 137 5.13 -16.23 -16.60
CA ARG A 137 4.79 -16.00 -18.02
C ARG A 137 5.03 -14.56 -18.49
N ILE A 138 5.00 -13.58 -17.59
CA ILE A 138 5.27 -12.16 -17.88
C ILE A 138 6.68 -11.72 -17.45
N GLY A 139 7.56 -12.65 -17.10
CA GLY A 139 8.96 -12.37 -16.75
C GLY A 139 9.18 -11.80 -15.35
N ASN A 140 8.19 -11.86 -14.45
CA ASN A 140 8.33 -11.46 -13.06
C ASN A 140 8.50 -12.71 -12.19
N THR A 141 9.71 -12.94 -11.67
CA THR A 141 10.11 -14.17 -10.97
C THR A 141 10.52 -13.91 -9.52
N VAL A 142 9.98 -12.88 -8.87
CA VAL A 142 10.32 -12.59 -7.47
C VAL A 142 9.85 -13.77 -6.59
N ASN A 143 10.81 -14.44 -5.96
CA ASN A 143 10.57 -15.58 -5.08
C ASN A 143 10.69 -15.12 -3.62
N THR A 144 9.60 -15.20 -2.88
CA THR A 144 9.54 -14.76 -1.48
C THR A 144 10.46 -15.56 -0.57
N ASP A 145 10.67 -16.84 -0.85
CA ASP A 145 11.58 -17.68 -0.07
C ASP A 145 13.03 -17.19 -0.21
N GLU A 146 13.40 -16.69 -1.39
CA GLU A 146 14.73 -16.10 -1.64
C GLU A 146 14.87 -14.75 -0.94
N ILE A 147 13.81 -13.93 -0.90
CA ILE A 147 13.81 -12.67 -0.15
C ILE A 147 13.98 -12.96 1.34
N ASN A 148 13.17 -13.85 1.90
CA ASN A 148 13.23 -14.24 3.32
C ASN A 148 14.60 -14.81 3.69
N ALA A 149 15.18 -15.67 2.83
CA ALA A 149 16.52 -16.22 3.06
C ALA A 149 17.63 -15.16 2.97
N SER A 150 17.46 -14.14 2.13
CA SER A 150 18.46 -13.07 1.95
C SER A 150 18.39 -11.97 3.00
N LEU A 151 17.22 -11.76 3.62
CA LEU A 151 16.95 -10.63 4.51
C LEU A 151 17.91 -10.56 5.71
N PRO A 152 18.17 -11.64 6.48
CA PRO A 152 19.14 -11.59 7.59
C PRO A 152 20.54 -11.16 7.12
N SER A 153 20.96 -11.62 5.94
CA SER A 153 22.28 -11.28 5.37
C SER A 153 22.33 -9.81 4.94
N LEU A 154 21.26 -9.29 4.35
CA LEU A 154 21.14 -7.87 3.99
C LEU A 154 21.20 -6.98 5.24
N ILE A 155 20.49 -7.37 6.31
CA ILE A 155 20.49 -6.65 7.58
C ILE A 155 21.87 -6.70 8.24
N ARG A 156 22.53 -7.86 8.29
CA ARG A 156 23.91 -7.98 8.81
C ARG A 156 24.88 -7.04 8.07
N ASN A 157 24.72 -6.87 6.76
CA ASN A 157 25.57 -5.98 5.96
C ASN A 157 25.28 -4.49 6.23
N SER A 158 24.00 -4.12 6.35
CA SER A 158 23.59 -2.72 6.57
C SER A 158 23.71 -2.26 8.02
N PHE A 159 23.50 -3.17 8.97
CA PHE A 159 23.47 -2.92 10.40
C PHE A 159 24.38 -3.93 11.14
N PRO A 160 25.71 -3.90 10.91
CA PRO A 160 26.66 -4.90 11.44
C PRO A 160 26.83 -4.88 12.96
N HIS A 161 26.18 -3.96 13.65
CA HIS A 161 26.17 -3.86 15.11
C HIS A 161 25.06 -4.72 15.76
N LEU A 162 24.12 -5.25 14.96
CA LEU A 162 23.09 -6.17 15.43
C LEU A 162 23.65 -7.59 15.51
N ASP A 163 23.47 -8.26 16.65
CA ASP A 163 23.81 -9.68 16.81
C ASP A 163 22.63 -10.55 16.31
N ILE A 164 22.60 -10.78 14.99
CA ILE A 164 21.49 -11.47 14.33
C ILE A 164 21.63 -12.98 14.47
N VAL A 165 20.62 -13.63 15.05
CA VAL A 165 20.49 -15.10 15.16
C VAL A 165 19.52 -15.67 14.14
N ASP A 166 19.71 -16.93 13.77
CA ASP A 166 18.89 -17.62 12.76
C ASP A 166 17.67 -18.36 13.36
N ASP A 167 17.68 -18.62 14.67
CA ASP A 167 16.57 -19.24 15.42
C ASP A 167 16.04 -18.23 16.44
N TYR A 168 14.72 -18.03 16.46
CA TYR A 168 14.08 -17.10 17.39
C TYR A 168 14.17 -17.57 18.85
N HIS A 169 14.36 -18.86 19.11
CA HIS A 169 14.58 -19.39 20.46
C HIS A 169 15.90 -18.91 21.09
N ASP A 170 16.85 -18.46 20.27
CA ASP A 170 18.11 -17.88 20.72
C ASP A 170 18.04 -16.35 20.92
N ALA A 171 16.92 -15.71 20.56
CA ALA A 171 16.81 -14.26 20.52
C ALA A 171 16.28 -13.66 21.83
N ASP A 172 16.73 -12.44 22.12
CA ASP A 172 16.14 -11.59 23.16
C ASP A 172 15.11 -10.61 22.60
N VAL A 173 15.25 -10.25 21.31
CA VAL A 173 14.38 -9.30 20.60
C VAL A 173 14.02 -9.87 19.24
N ALA A 174 12.75 -9.82 18.87
CA ALA A 174 12.29 -10.16 17.53
C ALA A 174 11.88 -8.88 16.77
N ILE A 175 12.31 -8.74 15.52
CA ILE A 175 11.82 -7.71 14.59
C ILE A 175 11.14 -8.44 13.43
N LEU A 176 9.82 -8.30 13.33
CA LEU A 176 9.00 -9.05 12.37
C LEU A 176 8.40 -8.08 11.36
N PHE A 177 8.49 -8.41 10.08
CA PHE A 177 7.86 -7.65 9.00
C PHE A 177 6.67 -8.44 8.48
N ALA A 178 5.45 -7.98 8.74
CA ALA A 178 4.24 -8.54 8.14
C ALA A 178 3.89 -7.73 6.89
N GLU A 179 3.88 -8.37 5.72
CA GLU A 179 3.43 -7.76 4.47
C GLU A 179 2.21 -8.52 3.94
N PRO A 180 1.03 -8.29 4.55
CA PRO A 180 -0.19 -8.90 4.11
C PRO A 180 -0.55 -8.44 2.70
N ILE A 181 -1.18 -9.33 1.94
CA ILE A 181 -1.66 -9.07 0.58
C ILE A 181 -3.14 -9.43 0.54
N SER A 182 -3.96 -8.50 0.05
CA SER A 182 -5.34 -8.78 -0.32
C SER A 182 -5.45 -8.79 -1.85
N GLY A 183 -6.41 -9.55 -2.40
CA GLY A 183 -6.48 -9.85 -3.82
C GLY A 183 -6.55 -8.65 -4.76
N SER A 184 -6.35 -8.90 -6.05
CA SER A 184 -6.41 -7.86 -7.09
C SER A 184 -7.83 -7.30 -7.23
N TYR A 185 -7.95 -5.97 -7.33
CA TYR A 185 -9.20 -5.26 -7.61
C TYR A 185 -9.97 -5.82 -8.83
N PHE A 186 -9.26 -6.41 -9.80
CA PHE A 186 -9.85 -6.97 -11.02
C PHE A 186 -10.15 -8.48 -10.93
N GLU A 187 -9.73 -9.15 -9.86
CA GLU A 187 -9.93 -10.59 -9.62
C GLU A 187 -10.58 -10.84 -8.24
N ALA A 188 -11.58 -10.03 -7.89
CA ALA A 188 -12.33 -10.21 -6.66
C ALA A 188 -13.11 -11.54 -6.70
N ALA A 189 -12.58 -12.56 -6.02
CA ALA A 189 -13.31 -13.78 -5.69
C ALA A 189 -13.93 -13.67 -4.27
N PRO A 190 -15.01 -14.41 -3.96
CA PRO A 190 -15.44 -14.58 -2.59
C PRO A 190 -14.25 -15.07 -1.75
N THR A 191 -13.97 -14.41 -0.61
CA THR A 191 -12.78 -14.55 0.25
C THR A 191 -11.47 -13.90 -0.24
N TYR A 192 -11.48 -13.09 -1.31
CA TYR A 192 -10.27 -12.51 -1.93
C TYR A 192 -10.12 -10.99 -1.77
N LEU A 193 -10.80 -10.39 -0.80
CA LEU A 193 -10.67 -8.99 -0.39
C LEU A 193 -10.77 -8.91 1.14
N ASP A 194 -9.99 -9.75 1.83
CA ASP A 194 -9.95 -9.77 3.28
C ASP A 194 -9.05 -8.64 3.80
N LEU A 195 -9.49 -7.99 4.88
CA LEU A 195 -8.70 -7.01 5.63
C LEU A 195 -8.14 -7.62 6.92
N GLN A 196 -8.56 -8.82 7.31
CA GLN A 196 -7.88 -9.58 8.35
C GLN A 196 -6.49 -10.00 7.89
N ILE A 197 -5.57 -10.12 8.83
CA ILE A 197 -4.22 -10.60 8.57
C ILE A 197 -4.16 -12.08 8.95
N HIS A 198 -3.97 -12.97 7.99
CA HIS A 198 -3.91 -14.42 8.20
C HIS A 198 -3.14 -15.11 7.07
N GLU A 199 -3.12 -16.45 7.08
CA GLU A 199 -2.32 -17.23 6.13
C GLU A 199 -2.71 -16.94 4.67
N GLU A 200 -4.00 -16.78 4.38
CA GLU A 200 -4.49 -16.48 3.03
C GLU A 200 -4.19 -15.03 2.59
N THR A 201 -3.94 -14.12 3.53
CA THR A 201 -3.30 -12.82 3.21
C THR A 201 -1.78 -12.90 3.27
N ASN A 202 -1.20 -14.10 3.24
CA ASN A 202 0.23 -14.39 3.21
C ASN A 202 1.02 -14.09 4.49
N VAL A 203 0.35 -14.01 5.64
CA VAL A 203 1.00 -13.80 6.95
C VAL A 203 0.73 -14.99 7.86
N ASP A 204 1.79 -15.69 8.26
CA ASP A 204 1.72 -16.81 9.21
C ASP A 204 1.58 -16.28 10.65
N ILE A 205 0.34 -15.99 11.05
CA ILE A 205 0.00 -15.51 12.40
C ILE A 205 0.38 -16.53 13.47
N GLU A 206 0.22 -17.84 13.20
CA GLU A 206 0.53 -18.87 14.18
C GLU A 206 2.02 -18.85 14.55
N LYS A 207 2.90 -18.65 13.56
CA LYS A 207 4.32 -18.48 13.80
C LYS A 207 4.66 -17.16 14.51
N ILE A 208 4.00 -16.04 14.18
CA ILE A 208 4.18 -14.78 14.92
C ILE A 208 3.81 -14.97 16.41
N VAL A 209 2.72 -15.69 16.71
CA VAL A 209 2.33 -16.05 18.08
C VAL A 209 3.40 -16.90 18.74
N ALA A 210 3.91 -17.95 18.06
CA ALA A 210 4.98 -18.79 18.60
C ALA A 210 6.26 -18.02 18.91
N ILE A 211 6.64 -17.06 18.06
CA ILE A 211 7.78 -16.17 18.31
C ILE A 211 7.50 -15.28 19.51
N ARG A 212 6.32 -14.67 19.60
CA ARG A 212 5.95 -13.83 20.74
C ARG A 212 5.96 -14.60 22.07
N ASP A 213 5.54 -15.85 22.06
CA ASP A 213 5.57 -16.72 23.24
C ASP A 213 6.99 -17.09 23.67
N ALA A 214 7.94 -17.12 22.72
CA ALA A 214 9.34 -17.48 22.97
C ALA A 214 10.27 -16.27 23.20
N VAL A 215 9.91 -15.07 22.71
CA VAL A 215 10.74 -13.87 22.73
C VAL A 215 10.00 -12.72 23.41
N ASP A 216 10.49 -12.32 24.59
CA ASP A 216 9.84 -11.34 25.47
C ASP A 216 9.56 -9.99 24.79
N GLN A 217 10.47 -9.52 23.92
CA GLN A 217 10.38 -8.23 23.25
C GLN A 217 10.16 -8.41 21.75
N THR A 218 8.95 -8.14 21.28
CA THR A 218 8.58 -8.29 19.87
C THR A 218 8.21 -6.95 19.24
N ILE A 219 8.94 -6.56 18.19
CA ILE A 219 8.67 -5.38 17.37
C ILE A 219 8.11 -5.85 16.04
N ILE A 220 6.96 -5.32 15.63
CA ILE A 220 6.32 -5.71 14.37
C ILE A 220 6.17 -4.48 13.49
N ASN A 221 6.54 -4.60 12.21
CA ASN A 221 6.13 -3.69 11.16
C ASN A 221 5.01 -4.35 10.36
N VAL A 222 3.94 -3.59 10.05
CA VAL A 222 2.91 -4.04 9.11
C VAL A 222 2.91 -3.16 7.87
N ASN A 223 2.99 -3.76 6.69
CA ASN A 223 2.77 -3.05 5.44
C ASN A 223 1.27 -2.79 5.24
N LEU A 224 0.85 -1.53 5.29
CA LEU A 224 -0.54 -1.10 5.21
C LEU A 224 -0.84 -0.46 3.84
N ASP A 225 -0.61 -1.20 2.75
CA ASP A 225 -1.06 -0.80 1.41
C ASP A 225 -2.61 -0.79 1.30
N LEU A 226 -3.27 -1.53 2.19
CA LEU A 226 -4.70 -1.53 2.47
C LEU A 226 -4.97 -1.26 3.97
N PRO A 227 -6.20 -0.87 4.35
CA PRO A 227 -6.56 -0.63 5.74
C PRO A 227 -6.79 -1.95 6.50
N PHE A 228 -5.76 -2.80 6.60
CA PHE A 228 -5.83 -4.07 7.32
C PHE A 228 -6.24 -3.88 8.79
N ILE A 229 -6.99 -4.85 9.30
CA ILE A 229 -7.44 -4.93 10.68
C ILE A 229 -6.30 -5.50 11.52
N LEU A 230 -5.93 -4.77 12.57
CA LEU A 230 -4.76 -5.09 13.39
C LEU A 230 -5.08 -5.88 14.66
N GLU A 231 -6.32 -6.32 14.83
CA GLU A 231 -6.83 -6.94 16.07
C GLU A 231 -6.02 -8.18 16.51
N ASN A 232 -5.46 -8.93 15.56
CA ASN A 232 -4.66 -10.12 15.83
C ASN A 232 -3.12 -9.90 15.75
N ILE A 233 -2.67 -8.70 15.38
CA ILE A 233 -1.25 -8.34 15.31
C ILE A 233 -0.84 -7.42 16.46
N GLU A 234 -1.60 -6.35 16.72
CA GLU A 234 -1.26 -5.34 17.72
C GLU A 234 -1.02 -5.92 19.13
N PRO A 235 -1.81 -6.91 19.61
CA PRO A 235 -1.56 -7.49 20.92
C PRO A 235 -0.23 -8.25 21.02
N LEU A 236 0.31 -8.72 19.88
CA LEU A 236 1.57 -9.45 19.79
C LEU A 236 2.80 -8.53 19.76
N ALA A 237 2.61 -7.23 19.51
CA ALA A 237 3.68 -6.25 19.38
C ALA A 237 3.87 -5.43 20.66
N ASP A 238 5.11 -5.30 21.16
CA ASP A 238 5.47 -4.26 22.15
C ASP A 238 5.72 -2.93 21.45
N GLY A 239 6.37 -2.97 20.28
CA GLY A 239 6.46 -1.84 19.36
C GLY A 239 5.83 -2.19 18.02
N LEU A 240 4.96 -1.32 17.50
CA LEU A 240 4.27 -1.53 16.24
C LEU A 240 4.57 -0.35 15.31
N THR A 241 5.07 -0.63 14.11
CA THR A 241 5.18 0.36 13.04
C THR A 241 4.30 -0.01 11.86
N ALA A 242 3.88 0.99 11.09
CA ALA A 242 3.27 0.82 9.79
C ALA A 242 4.15 1.40 8.68
N SER A 243 4.16 0.69 7.56
CA SER A 243 4.83 1.07 6.31
C SER A 243 3.86 1.05 5.13
N PHE A 244 4.30 1.59 3.99
CA PHE A 244 3.53 1.66 2.74
C PHE A 244 4.48 1.37 1.56
N ASP A 245 4.82 0.10 1.37
CA ASP A 245 5.91 -0.37 0.49
C ASP A 245 7.24 0.37 0.75
N THR A 246 7.52 0.55 2.04
CA THR A 246 8.69 1.28 2.50
C THR A 246 9.90 0.35 2.55
N PHE A 247 11.06 0.82 2.12
CA PHE A 247 12.28 0.03 2.21
C PHE A 247 12.54 -0.43 3.64
N ILE A 248 12.82 -1.72 3.82
CA ILE A 248 13.13 -2.32 5.12
C ILE A 248 14.24 -1.56 5.85
N GLN A 249 15.29 -1.13 5.13
CA GLN A 249 16.35 -0.31 5.73
C GLN A 249 15.84 1.00 6.33
N ALA A 250 14.90 1.68 5.67
CA ALA A 250 14.32 2.92 6.20
C ALA A 250 13.39 2.66 7.40
N ILE A 251 12.70 1.51 7.42
CA ILE A 251 11.92 1.06 8.58
C ILE A 251 12.85 0.81 9.77
N LEU A 252 13.96 0.10 9.53
CA LEU A 252 14.99 -0.17 10.54
C LEU A 252 15.68 1.11 11.03
N ASP A 253 15.99 2.07 10.15
CA ASP A 253 16.54 3.37 10.56
C ASP A 253 15.64 4.06 11.59
N VAL A 254 14.32 3.97 11.40
CA VAL A 254 13.37 4.48 12.39
C VAL A 254 13.42 3.61 13.63
N MET A 255 13.17 2.30 13.54
CA MET A 255 13.14 1.38 14.70
C MET A 255 14.40 1.46 15.58
N LEU A 256 15.58 1.61 14.98
CA LEU A 256 16.88 1.70 15.67
C LEU A 256 17.20 3.12 16.19
N GLY A 257 16.42 4.12 15.79
CA GLY A 257 16.57 5.51 16.23
C GLY A 257 17.61 6.31 15.45
N GLU A 258 18.03 5.83 14.28
CA GLU A 258 18.87 6.61 13.34
C GLU A 258 18.09 7.80 12.76
N VAL A 259 16.76 7.69 12.68
CA VAL A 259 15.84 8.77 12.32
C VAL A 259 14.64 8.80 13.27
N ASN A 260 14.24 10.01 13.69
CA ASN A 260 13.02 10.17 14.48
C ASN A 260 11.76 9.94 13.61
N PRO A 261 10.76 9.22 14.12
CA PRO A 261 9.53 8.96 13.39
C PRO A 261 8.78 10.28 13.15
N SER A 262 8.28 10.42 11.93
CA SER A 262 7.47 11.57 11.53
C SER A 262 6.29 11.20 10.65
N GLY A 263 6.19 9.93 10.25
CA GLY A 263 5.07 9.42 9.47
C GLY A 263 3.78 9.52 10.26
N LYS A 264 2.68 9.74 9.53
CA LYS A 264 1.32 9.74 10.04
C LYS A 264 0.46 8.87 9.15
N LEU A 265 -0.51 8.17 9.73
CA LEU A 265 -1.46 7.37 8.98
C LEU A 265 -2.20 8.24 7.96
N PRO A 266 -2.21 7.88 6.66
CA PRO A 266 -2.95 8.59 5.63
C PRO A 266 -4.44 8.20 5.58
N LEU A 267 -4.86 7.27 6.44
CA LEU A 267 -6.21 6.71 6.52
C LEU A 267 -6.57 6.36 7.97
N THR A 268 -7.85 6.11 8.23
CA THR A 268 -8.33 5.59 9.53
C THR A 268 -8.47 4.08 9.42
N LEU A 269 -7.86 3.34 10.35
CA LEU A 269 -7.90 1.89 10.35
C LEU A 269 -9.21 1.35 10.94
N PRO A 270 -9.87 0.38 10.29
CA PRO A 270 -11.08 -0.25 10.78
C PRO A 270 -10.80 -1.04 12.06
N LYS A 271 -11.77 -1.03 12.96
CA LYS A 271 -11.68 -1.67 14.26
C LYS A 271 -11.64 -3.20 14.16
N ASN A 272 -12.52 -3.77 13.35
CA ASN A 272 -12.71 -5.21 13.19
C ASN A 272 -13.62 -5.50 11.99
N ASP A 273 -13.87 -6.79 11.75
CA ASP A 273 -14.72 -7.24 10.64
C ASP A 273 -16.13 -6.69 10.72
N ALA A 274 -16.69 -6.55 11.92
CA ALA A 274 -18.03 -6.01 12.08
C ALA A 274 -18.13 -4.57 11.53
N ALA A 275 -17.05 -3.78 11.64
CA ALA A 275 -17.01 -2.41 11.12
C ALA A 275 -16.99 -2.34 9.58
N VAL A 276 -16.60 -3.42 8.90
CA VAL A 276 -16.49 -3.50 7.43
C VAL A 276 -17.40 -4.58 6.81
N ALA A 277 -18.23 -5.22 7.62
CA ALA A 277 -19.10 -6.31 7.20
C ALA A 277 -20.12 -5.84 6.17
N VAL A 278 -20.43 -6.70 5.19
CA VAL A 278 -21.46 -6.46 4.18
C VAL A 278 -22.62 -7.41 4.43
N ASP A 279 -23.84 -6.88 4.48
CA ASP A 279 -25.04 -7.67 4.69
C ASP A 279 -25.50 -8.44 3.44
N GLU A 280 -26.56 -9.22 3.57
CA GLU A 280 -27.14 -10.01 2.47
C GLU A 280 -27.71 -9.16 1.31
N HIS A 281 -27.89 -7.85 1.53
CA HIS A 281 -28.35 -6.90 0.52
C HIS A 281 -27.19 -6.11 -0.12
N GLY A 282 -25.94 -6.43 0.23
CA GLY A 282 -24.77 -5.73 -0.29
C GLY A 282 -24.51 -4.38 0.39
N VAL A 283 -25.15 -4.11 1.53
CA VAL A 283 -24.95 -2.88 2.30
C VAL A 283 -23.81 -3.08 3.29
N CYS A 284 -22.77 -2.27 3.16
CA CYS A 284 -21.66 -2.27 4.10
C CYS A 284 -22.07 -1.60 5.42
N ALA A 285 -21.69 -2.20 6.55
CA ALA A 285 -21.89 -1.67 7.89
C ALA A 285 -21.27 -0.27 8.06
N SER A 286 -20.16 -0.02 7.35
CA SER A 286 -19.63 1.31 7.17
C SER A 286 -20.05 1.91 5.82
N PRO A 287 -20.60 3.13 5.77
CA PRO A 287 -21.01 3.73 4.50
C PRO A 287 -19.82 3.90 3.53
N ASN A 288 -19.97 3.43 2.30
CA ASN A 288 -18.90 3.41 1.29
C ASN A 288 -18.49 4.82 0.80
N ASP A 289 -19.39 5.79 0.92
CA ASP A 289 -19.23 7.19 0.51
C ASP A 289 -18.73 8.11 1.62
N VAL A 290 -18.55 7.59 2.84
CA VAL A 290 -18.06 8.34 4.00
C VAL A 290 -16.59 8.00 4.26
N PRO A 291 -15.69 9.00 4.35
CA PRO A 291 -14.28 8.76 4.63
C PRO A 291 -14.08 8.21 6.06
N GLY A 292 -13.02 7.41 6.24
CA GLY A 292 -12.75 6.67 7.48
C GLY A 292 -12.86 7.49 8.78
N TYR A 293 -12.33 8.71 8.78
CA TYR A 293 -12.34 9.60 9.95
C TYR A 293 -13.73 10.15 10.33
N ASP A 294 -14.73 10.00 9.45
CA ASP A 294 -16.08 10.52 9.63
C ASP A 294 -17.14 9.41 9.79
N LYS A 295 -16.75 8.15 9.52
CA LYS A 295 -17.67 6.99 9.50
C LYS A 295 -18.45 6.81 10.79
N GLU A 296 -17.85 7.05 11.95
CA GLU A 296 -18.49 6.83 13.26
C GLU A 296 -19.75 7.67 13.48
N LYS A 297 -19.91 8.82 12.80
CA LYS A 297 -21.14 9.63 12.87
C LYS A 297 -22.36 8.95 12.26
N TYR A 298 -22.12 7.94 11.42
CA TYR A 298 -23.13 7.24 10.63
C TYR A 298 -23.22 5.76 10.97
N MET A 299 -22.47 5.31 11.98
CA MET A 299 -22.39 3.91 12.38
C MET A 299 -22.90 3.72 13.82
N THR A 300 -23.46 2.53 14.10
CA THR A 300 -23.89 2.14 15.44
C THR A 300 -22.78 1.49 16.26
N ILE A 301 -21.65 1.16 15.62
CA ILE A 301 -20.45 0.61 16.23
C ILE A 301 -19.25 1.52 15.91
N PRO A 302 -18.21 1.57 16.76
CA PRO A 302 -16.99 2.31 16.46
C PRO A 302 -16.32 1.75 15.20
N TYR A 303 -15.78 2.65 14.38
CA TYR A 303 -15.02 2.29 13.19
C TYR A 303 -13.53 2.29 13.47
N THR A 304 -13.03 3.22 14.27
CA THR A 304 -11.58 3.41 14.46
C THR A 304 -11.01 2.31 15.36
N TYR A 305 -9.91 1.69 14.93
CA TYR A 305 -9.15 0.77 15.79
C TYR A 305 -8.53 1.52 16.98
N GLU A 306 -8.68 0.95 18.17
CA GLU A 306 -8.08 1.43 19.41
C GLU A 306 -7.19 0.32 19.99
N ASP A 307 -5.91 0.62 20.17
CA ASP A 307 -4.92 -0.37 20.63
C ASP A 307 -4.99 -0.62 22.14
N SER A 308 -4.20 -1.59 22.62
CA SER A 308 -4.09 -1.91 24.05
C SER A 308 -3.51 -0.79 24.93
N GLN A 309 -2.97 0.28 24.33
CA GLN A 309 -2.44 1.47 25.00
C GLN A 309 -3.43 2.66 24.95
N GLY A 310 -4.62 2.48 24.34
CA GLY A 310 -5.62 3.53 24.17
C GLY A 310 -5.37 4.46 22.97
N ASN A 311 -4.41 4.13 22.10
CA ASN A 311 -4.15 4.88 20.89
C ASN A 311 -5.23 4.59 19.85
N LYS A 312 -5.82 5.65 19.28
CA LYS A 312 -6.80 5.53 18.19
C LYS A 312 -6.13 5.73 16.84
N TYR A 313 -6.18 4.72 15.99
CA TYR A 313 -5.53 4.73 14.68
C TYR A 313 -6.36 5.46 13.61
N GLY A 314 -6.58 6.74 13.86
CA GLY A 314 -7.26 7.68 12.96
C GLY A 314 -6.34 8.28 11.89
N LEU A 315 -6.95 8.94 10.90
CA LEU A 315 -6.23 9.79 9.94
C LEU A 315 -5.32 10.78 10.69
N GLY A 316 -4.05 10.83 10.33
CA GLY A 316 -3.06 11.71 10.95
C GLY A 316 -2.48 11.19 12.27
N PHE A 317 -2.81 9.97 12.70
CA PHE A 317 -2.21 9.36 13.88
C PHE A 317 -0.77 8.88 13.61
N GLY A 318 0.09 8.92 14.64
CA GLY A 318 1.46 8.41 14.59
C GLY A 318 2.28 8.98 15.75
N LEU A 319 3.00 8.13 16.47
CA LEU A 319 3.73 8.48 17.68
C LEU A 319 5.12 9.07 17.38
N GLY A 320 5.61 9.88 18.30
CA GLY A 320 7.02 10.27 18.41
C GLY A 320 7.75 9.38 19.42
N TYR A 321 9.07 9.58 19.59
CA TYR A 321 9.80 8.94 20.69
C TYR A 321 9.72 9.70 22.01
N GLU A 322 9.50 11.01 21.95
CA GLU A 322 9.58 11.92 23.12
C GLU A 322 8.22 12.38 23.66
N ASN A 323 7.10 11.88 23.10
CA ASN A 323 5.75 12.24 23.52
C ASN A 323 4.87 11.01 23.69
#